data_AF-A0A665VD63-F1
#
_entry.id   AF-A0A665VD63-F1
#
_cell.length_a   1.000
_cell.length_b   1.000
_cell.length_c   1.000
_cell.angle_alpha   90.00
_cell.angle_beta   90.00
_cell.angle_gamma   90.00
#
_symmetry.space_group_name_H-M   'P 1'
#
loop_
_entity.id
_entity.type
_entity.pdbx_description
1 polymer ?
#
loop_
_entity_poly.entity_id
_entity_poly.type
_entity_poly.pdbx_seq_one_letter_code
_entity_poly.pdbx_strand_id
1 'polypeptide(L)'
;MEEYEKEAGCVPILHPEEIKPQSHYNHGYSENVSRKNHVDDYSTWDIVKATQYGIFERCRELVEAGFDVRQPDKENVTLLHWAAINNRIDLVKYYISKGAIVDQLGGDLNSTPLHWATRQGHLSMVVQLMKYGADPSLIDGEGCSCVHLAAQFGHTSIVAYLIAKGQDVDMMDQNGMTPLMWAAYRTHSVDPTRLLLTFNVSVNLGDKYHKNTALHWAVLAGNTTVISLLLDANANVDAQNIKGETPLDLAKQRKNVWMINHLQEARQAKGYDSPSYLKRLKMDKFRQKVMLGTPFVVIWLVGFIADLDIDSWLIKGIMYAGVWVAVQFLSKYSTIFLNLPVHLPFATVHVPFLINTLALFYNFGKSWKSDPGIIKASEEQKKKTIVELAETGSLDLSIFCSTCLIRKPIRSKHCAVCNRCIAKFDHHCPWVGNCVGSGNHRYFMGYLFFLLCMICWMMYGCISYWRIHCATSYAKDGFWLYLTQIASCSPWMFWMFLNSVFHFMWVAVLIMCQLYQIAALGITTNERMNARRYKNLKGSISWRSLVHGCIRNLIDFFEIRCCGLIRPVTVDWTTQYTIEYDQTSGSGYQLV
;
A
#
# COMPACT_ATOMS: atom_id res chain seq x y z
N MET A 1 -68.77 -19.25 9.89
CA MET A 1 -67.62 -19.94 10.50
C MET A 1 -66.51 -19.89 9.47
N GLU A 2 -65.88 -18.72 9.29
CA GLU A 2 -64.78 -18.18 10.13
C GLU A 2 -63.53 -19.05 10.00
N GLU A 3 -62.28 -18.59 9.89
CA GLU A 3 -61.57 -17.32 9.65
C GLU A 3 -60.11 -17.79 9.44
N TYR A 4 -59.37 -17.33 8.43
CA TYR A 4 -58.35 -16.28 8.52
C TYR A 4 -57.20 -16.53 9.53
N GLU A 5 -55.98 -16.75 9.02
CA GLU A 5 -54.79 -16.09 9.56
C GLU A 5 -53.73 -15.91 8.46
N LYS A 6 -53.32 -14.65 8.28
CA LYS A 6 -52.29 -14.16 7.35
C LYS A 6 -50.95 -14.13 8.09
N GLU A 7 -49.88 -14.64 7.48
CA GLU A 7 -48.52 -14.13 7.75
C GLU A 7 -47.84 -13.68 6.44
N ALA A 8 -47.13 -12.56 6.58
CA ALA A 8 -46.71 -11.65 5.53
C ALA A 8 -45.55 -12.16 4.67
N GLY A 9 -45.54 -11.70 3.41
CA GLY A 9 -44.67 -12.18 2.34
C GLY A 9 -43.16 -11.96 2.56
N CYS A 10 -42.42 -13.06 2.51
CA CYS A 10 -41.02 -13.11 2.12
C CYS A 10 -40.92 -13.41 0.61
N VAL A 11 -40.21 -12.57 -0.14
CA VAL A 11 -39.87 -12.83 -1.55
C VAL A 11 -38.73 -13.88 -1.61
N PRO A 12 -38.71 -14.81 -2.59
CA PRO A 12 -37.89 -16.03 -2.51
C PRO A 12 -36.38 -15.79 -2.61
N ILE A 13 -35.64 -16.54 -1.80
CA ILE A 13 -34.19 -16.77 -1.88
C ILE A 13 -33.89 -17.51 -3.20
N LEU A 14 -33.21 -16.86 -4.15
CA LEU A 14 -32.73 -17.53 -5.37
C LEU A 14 -31.42 -18.29 -5.10
N HIS A 15 -31.41 -19.57 -5.48
CA HIS A 15 -30.27 -20.50 -5.35
C HIS A 15 -29.14 -20.20 -6.37
N PRO A 16 -27.87 -20.56 -6.06
CA PRO A 16 -26.68 -20.02 -6.73
C PRO A 16 -26.16 -20.84 -7.94
N GLU A 17 -27.01 -21.34 -8.84
CA GLU A 17 -26.55 -22.13 -10.02
C GLU A 17 -26.96 -21.63 -11.41
N GLU A 18 -27.46 -20.40 -11.55
CA GLU A 18 -27.65 -19.78 -12.86
C GLU A 18 -26.85 -18.48 -13.02
N ILE A 19 -25.52 -18.59 -13.02
CA ILE A 19 -24.65 -17.50 -13.47
C ILE A 19 -23.65 -18.08 -14.48
N LYS A 20 -24.04 -18.06 -15.76
CA LYS A 20 -23.06 -18.13 -16.86
C LYS A 20 -22.18 -16.87 -16.79
N PRO A 21 -20.86 -16.97 -17.02
CA PRO A 21 -19.98 -15.81 -16.99
C PRO A 21 -20.45 -14.81 -18.05
N GLN A 22 -20.92 -13.63 -17.62
CA GLN A 22 -21.21 -12.53 -18.53
C GLN A 22 -19.88 -12.04 -19.11
N SER A 23 -19.65 -12.45 -20.35
CA SER A 23 -18.67 -11.87 -21.25
C SER A 23 -18.82 -10.36 -21.29
N HIS A 24 -17.70 -9.66 -21.25
CA HIS A 24 -17.56 -8.27 -21.65
C HIS A 24 -18.52 -7.91 -22.79
N TYR A 25 -19.54 -7.09 -22.52
CA TYR A 25 -20.29 -6.40 -23.56
C TYR A 25 -19.41 -5.27 -24.10
N ASN A 26 -18.43 -5.65 -24.93
CA ASN A 26 -17.84 -4.77 -25.91
C ASN A 26 -18.82 -4.71 -27.08
N HIS A 27 -19.74 -3.75 -27.07
CA HIS A 27 -20.41 -3.34 -28.31
C HIS A 27 -19.41 -2.53 -29.15
N GLY A 28 -18.46 -3.25 -29.75
CA GLY A 28 -17.75 -2.76 -30.93
C GLY A 28 -18.69 -2.89 -32.11
N TYR A 29 -19.38 -1.81 -32.47
CA TYR A 29 -20.01 -1.68 -33.78
C TYR A 29 -18.89 -1.66 -34.83
N SER A 30 -18.59 -2.81 -35.42
CA SER A 30 -17.95 -2.88 -36.74
C SER A 30 -19.04 -2.67 -37.79
N GLU A 31 -19.47 -1.43 -37.97
CA GLU A 31 -20.24 -1.05 -39.14
C GLU A 31 -19.32 -1.05 -40.36
N ASN A 32 -19.68 -1.87 -41.34
CA ASN A 32 -19.11 -1.83 -42.67
C ASN A 32 -19.21 -0.39 -43.22
N VAL A 33 -18.05 0.20 -43.47
CA VAL A 33 -17.91 1.53 -44.05
C VAL A 33 -18.38 1.51 -45.50
N SER A 34 -19.68 1.70 -45.70
CA SER A 34 -20.19 2.40 -46.88
C SER A 34 -20.47 3.85 -46.47
N ARG A 35 -19.47 4.72 -46.69
CA ARG A 35 -19.57 6.17 -46.46
C ARG A 35 -20.78 6.75 -47.20
N LYS A 36 -21.82 7.08 -46.45
CA LYS A 36 -22.63 8.28 -46.66
C LYS A 36 -22.55 9.08 -45.37
N ASN A 37 -21.84 10.21 -45.41
CA ASN A 37 -21.79 11.19 -44.33
C ASN A 37 -23.17 11.83 -44.18
N HIS A 38 -24.11 11.17 -43.52
CA HIS A 38 -25.25 11.86 -42.92
C HIS A 38 -24.76 12.40 -41.57
N VAL A 39 -24.50 13.70 -41.51
CA VAL A 39 -24.35 14.40 -40.24
C VAL A 39 -25.75 14.40 -39.63
N ASP A 40 -26.01 13.50 -38.67
CA ASP A 40 -27.26 13.48 -37.93
C ASP A 40 -27.25 14.75 -37.07
N ASP A 41 -28.12 15.71 -37.37
CA ASP A 41 -28.15 17.03 -36.72
C ASP A 41 -28.85 17.00 -35.34
N TYR A 42 -29.24 15.80 -34.89
CA TYR A 42 -29.95 15.51 -33.65
C TYR A 42 -31.30 16.24 -33.49
N SER A 43 -31.76 16.95 -34.52
CA SER A 43 -32.98 17.79 -34.49
C SER A 43 -34.27 16.98 -34.32
N THR A 44 -34.24 15.70 -34.67
CA THR A 44 -35.39 14.79 -34.57
C THR A 44 -35.41 13.98 -33.28
N TRP A 45 -34.35 14.05 -32.47
CA TRP A 45 -34.26 13.27 -31.26
C TRP A 45 -35.21 13.82 -30.19
N ASP A 46 -35.87 12.91 -29.48
CA ASP A 46 -36.67 13.24 -28.30
C ASP A 46 -35.76 13.71 -27.15
N ILE A 47 -36.36 14.37 -26.16
CA ILE A 47 -35.61 14.97 -25.06
C ILE A 47 -34.90 13.93 -24.17
N VAL A 48 -35.44 12.73 -24.02
CA VAL A 48 -34.82 11.66 -23.20
C VAL A 48 -33.57 11.15 -23.91
N LYS A 49 -33.66 10.83 -25.20
CA LYS A 49 -32.52 10.40 -26.01
C LYS A 49 -31.46 11.51 -26.09
N ALA A 50 -31.86 12.75 -26.34
CA ALA A 50 -30.94 13.89 -26.32
C ALA A 50 -30.22 14.03 -24.96
N THR A 51 -30.95 13.80 -23.86
CA THR A 51 -30.40 13.82 -22.49
C THR A 51 -29.38 12.72 -22.27
N GLN A 52 -29.71 11.48 -22.61
CA GLN A 52 -28.83 10.32 -22.42
C GLN A 52 -27.49 10.52 -23.15
N TYR A 53 -27.52 11.05 -24.37
CA TYR A 53 -26.33 11.30 -25.18
C TYR A 53 -25.65 12.65 -24.89
N GLY A 54 -26.27 13.52 -24.10
CA GLY A 54 -25.68 14.80 -23.68
C GLY A 54 -25.70 15.88 -24.76
N ILE A 55 -26.69 15.85 -25.66
CA ILE A 55 -26.85 16.86 -26.71
C ILE A 55 -27.47 18.12 -26.10
N PHE A 56 -26.64 18.95 -25.47
CA PHE A 56 -27.08 20.09 -24.65
C PHE A 56 -28.02 21.05 -25.40
N GLU A 57 -27.64 21.49 -26.60
CA GLU A 57 -28.43 22.44 -27.38
C GLU A 57 -29.81 21.89 -27.73
N ARG A 58 -29.91 20.60 -28.08
CA ARG A 58 -31.20 19.96 -28.38
C ARG A 58 -32.10 19.89 -27.15
N CYS A 59 -31.54 19.51 -26.00
CA CYS A 59 -32.27 19.51 -24.73
C CYS A 59 -32.76 20.91 -24.35
N ARG A 60 -31.91 21.93 -24.56
CA ARG A 60 -32.25 23.33 -24.30
C ARG A 60 -33.38 23.81 -25.20
N GLU A 61 -33.31 23.53 -26.50
CA GLU A 61 -34.35 23.86 -27.48
C GLU A 61 -35.71 23.29 -27.06
N LEU A 62 -35.76 22.00 -26.70
CA LEU A 62 -36.99 21.33 -26.31
C LEU A 62 -37.60 21.86 -25.01
N VAL A 63 -36.77 22.23 -24.02
CA VAL A 63 -37.25 22.85 -22.78
C VAL A 63 -37.75 24.28 -23.03
N GLU A 64 -37.05 25.06 -23.86
CA GLU A 64 -37.49 26.41 -24.25
C GLU A 64 -38.76 26.38 -25.13
N ALA A 65 -38.99 25.31 -25.88
CA ALA A 65 -40.22 25.05 -26.61
C ALA A 65 -41.41 24.63 -25.70
N GLY A 66 -41.19 24.47 -24.40
CA GLY A 66 -42.23 24.24 -23.40
C GLY A 66 -42.25 22.86 -22.75
N PHE A 67 -41.23 22.02 -22.97
CA PHE A 67 -41.14 20.74 -22.25
C PHE A 67 -40.89 20.97 -20.75
N ASP A 68 -41.76 20.43 -19.89
CA ASP A 68 -41.59 20.51 -18.44
C ASP A 68 -40.53 19.52 -17.95
N VAL A 69 -39.43 20.04 -17.40
CA VAL A 69 -38.32 19.22 -16.87
C VAL A 69 -38.72 18.32 -15.69
N ARG A 70 -39.88 18.56 -15.07
CA ARG A 70 -40.45 17.71 -14.01
C ARG A 70 -41.28 16.57 -14.55
N GLN A 71 -41.70 16.62 -15.81
CA GLN A 71 -42.52 15.58 -16.40
C GLN A 71 -41.71 14.27 -16.48
N PRO A 72 -42.19 13.19 -15.84
CA PRO A 72 -41.56 11.88 -15.99
C PRO A 72 -41.95 11.25 -17.33
N ASP A 73 -41.11 10.32 -17.79
CA ASP A 73 -41.44 9.44 -18.91
C ASP A 73 -42.38 8.30 -18.49
N LYS A 74 -42.57 7.32 -19.39
CA LYS A 74 -43.51 6.19 -19.19
C LYS A 74 -43.10 5.26 -18.05
N GLU A 75 -41.83 5.27 -17.66
CA GLU A 75 -41.25 4.44 -16.60
C GLU A 75 -41.15 5.23 -15.29
N ASN A 76 -41.83 6.38 -15.20
CA ASN A 76 -41.76 7.31 -14.08
C ASN A 76 -40.33 7.84 -13.86
N VAL A 77 -39.52 7.97 -14.91
CA VAL A 77 -38.14 8.47 -14.83
C VAL A 77 -38.09 9.92 -15.31
N THR A 78 -37.47 10.82 -14.55
CA THR A 78 -37.32 12.23 -14.94
C THR A 78 -36.06 12.47 -15.78
N LEU A 79 -36.00 13.59 -16.50
CA LEU A 79 -34.79 13.99 -17.23
C LEU A 79 -33.55 14.08 -16.33
N LEU A 80 -33.74 14.44 -15.06
CA LEU A 80 -32.64 14.54 -14.10
C LEU A 80 -32.01 13.18 -13.80
N HIS A 81 -32.80 12.10 -13.76
CA HIS A 81 -32.29 10.73 -13.64
C HIS A 81 -31.44 10.34 -14.85
N TRP A 82 -31.95 10.57 -16.07
CA TRP A 82 -31.23 10.28 -17.31
C TRP A 82 -29.94 11.08 -17.45
N ALA A 83 -29.95 12.34 -17.03
CA ALA A 83 -28.74 13.17 -17.02
C ALA A 83 -27.73 12.68 -15.97
N ALA A 84 -28.20 12.30 -14.77
CA ALA A 84 -27.36 11.83 -13.67
C ALA A 84 -26.67 10.49 -13.99
N ILE A 85 -27.41 9.50 -14.47
CA ILE A 85 -26.88 8.16 -14.80
C ILE A 85 -25.90 8.17 -15.98
N ASN A 86 -25.94 9.20 -16.83
CA ASN A 86 -25.03 9.38 -17.97
C ASN A 86 -23.95 10.45 -17.73
N ASN A 87 -23.78 10.91 -16.47
CA ASN A 87 -22.77 11.90 -16.08
C ASN A 87 -22.83 13.23 -16.87
N ARG A 88 -24.03 13.69 -17.24
CA ARG A 88 -24.23 14.94 -18.02
C ARG A 88 -24.29 16.16 -17.11
N ILE A 89 -23.13 16.60 -16.62
CA ILE A 89 -23.00 17.67 -15.61
C ILE A 89 -23.73 18.96 -16.03
N ASP A 90 -23.55 19.42 -17.26
CA ASP A 90 -24.14 20.68 -17.70
C ASP A 90 -25.66 20.59 -17.87
N LEU A 91 -26.18 19.42 -18.29
CA LEU A 91 -27.62 19.18 -18.32
C LEU A 91 -28.24 19.13 -16.93
N VAL A 92 -27.56 18.52 -15.94
CA VAL A 92 -28.03 18.52 -14.55
C VAL A 92 -28.13 19.94 -14.02
N LYS A 93 -27.10 20.78 -14.23
CA LYS A 93 -27.13 22.20 -13.84
C LYS A 93 -28.29 22.93 -14.53
N TYR A 94 -28.47 22.71 -15.83
CA TYR A 94 -29.52 23.33 -16.61
C TYR A 94 -30.92 22.92 -16.13
N TYR A 95 -31.20 21.62 -15.99
CA TYR A 95 -32.51 21.14 -15.54
C TYR A 95 -32.86 21.60 -14.13
N ILE A 96 -31.90 21.62 -13.21
CA ILE A 96 -32.11 22.17 -11.86
C ILE A 96 -32.43 23.67 -11.94
N SER A 97 -31.75 24.44 -12.81
CA SER A 97 -32.07 25.86 -13.02
C SER A 97 -33.48 26.09 -13.61
N LYS A 98 -34.05 25.08 -14.28
CA LYS A 98 -35.41 25.06 -14.82
C LYS A 98 -36.43 24.47 -13.84
N GLY A 99 -36.02 24.18 -12.61
CA GLY A 99 -36.91 23.77 -11.52
C GLY A 99 -37.05 22.26 -11.35
N ALA A 100 -36.20 21.43 -11.97
CA ALA A 100 -36.17 19.99 -11.68
C ALA A 100 -35.96 19.72 -10.18
N ILE A 101 -36.70 18.76 -9.63
CA ILE A 101 -36.63 18.38 -8.22
C ILE A 101 -35.46 17.41 -8.04
N VAL A 102 -34.48 17.81 -7.22
CA VAL A 102 -33.19 17.11 -7.07
C VAL A 102 -33.36 15.67 -6.58
N ASP A 103 -34.18 15.47 -5.55
CA ASP A 103 -34.45 14.17 -4.93
C ASP A 103 -35.81 13.58 -5.34
N GLN A 104 -36.27 13.88 -6.57
CA GLN A 104 -37.48 13.25 -7.10
C GLN A 104 -37.28 11.73 -7.18
N LEU A 105 -38.19 10.95 -6.59
CA LEU A 105 -38.19 9.50 -6.76
C LEU A 105 -38.75 9.14 -8.14
N GLY A 106 -38.10 8.20 -8.81
CA GLY A 106 -38.49 7.70 -10.12
C GLY A 106 -37.96 6.31 -10.46
N GLY A 107 -38.44 5.76 -11.57
CA GLY A 107 -38.13 4.40 -12.03
C GLY A 107 -38.74 3.29 -11.19
N ASP A 108 -38.57 2.05 -11.64
CA ASP A 108 -39.12 0.85 -10.98
C ASP A 108 -38.60 0.64 -9.55
N LEU A 109 -37.39 1.13 -9.26
CA LEU A 109 -36.74 1.03 -7.96
C LEU A 109 -36.97 2.27 -7.08
N ASN A 110 -37.94 3.16 -7.38
CA ASN A 110 -38.23 4.38 -6.62
C ASN A 110 -36.96 5.08 -6.11
N SER A 111 -36.04 5.36 -7.02
CA SER A 111 -34.70 5.85 -6.72
C SER A 111 -34.62 7.35 -6.99
N THR A 112 -33.65 8.05 -6.40
CA THR A 112 -33.34 9.44 -6.76
C THR A 112 -32.31 9.48 -7.90
N PRO A 113 -32.13 10.62 -8.58
CA PRO A 113 -31.02 10.82 -9.51
C PRO A 113 -29.65 10.56 -8.88
N LEU A 114 -29.49 10.86 -7.58
CA LEU A 114 -28.26 10.60 -6.83
C LEU A 114 -28.00 9.10 -6.65
N HIS A 115 -29.03 8.28 -6.41
CA HIS A 115 -28.92 6.83 -6.42
C HIS A 115 -28.42 6.33 -7.77
N TRP A 116 -28.98 6.81 -8.88
CA TRP A 116 -28.58 6.39 -10.23
C TRP A 116 -27.12 6.76 -10.55
N ALA A 117 -26.69 7.98 -10.23
CA ALA A 117 -25.29 8.40 -10.35
C ALA A 117 -24.34 7.53 -9.49
N THR A 118 -24.79 7.17 -8.29
CA THR A 118 -24.03 6.34 -7.36
C THR A 118 -23.88 4.90 -7.87
N ARG A 119 -24.96 4.28 -8.38
CA ARG A 119 -24.91 2.93 -8.98
C ARG A 119 -23.92 2.85 -10.14
N GLN A 120 -23.82 3.90 -10.95
CA GLN A 120 -22.89 3.95 -12.08
C GLN A 120 -21.47 4.39 -11.74
N GLY A 121 -21.18 4.80 -10.51
CA GLY A 121 -19.83 5.18 -10.13
C GLY A 121 -19.42 6.59 -10.59
N HIS A 122 -20.37 7.47 -10.89
CA HIS A 122 -20.10 8.83 -11.37
C HIS A 122 -19.83 9.80 -10.21
N LEU A 123 -18.60 9.77 -9.66
CA LEU A 123 -18.20 10.66 -8.55
C LEU A 123 -18.45 12.15 -8.84
N SER A 124 -18.13 12.62 -10.04
CA SER A 124 -18.38 14.01 -10.45
C SER A 124 -19.85 14.40 -10.36
N MET A 125 -20.74 13.47 -10.72
CA MET A 125 -22.18 13.69 -10.66
C MET A 125 -22.70 13.62 -9.21
N VAL A 126 -22.22 12.68 -8.40
CA VAL A 126 -22.53 12.61 -6.96
C VAL A 126 -22.18 13.94 -6.27
N VAL A 127 -20.97 14.45 -6.51
CA VAL A 127 -20.53 15.76 -6.02
C VAL A 127 -21.49 16.85 -6.49
N GLN A 128 -21.82 16.89 -7.78
CA GLN A 128 -22.64 17.96 -8.35
C GLN A 128 -24.07 17.96 -7.78
N LEU A 129 -24.69 16.80 -7.64
CA LEU A 129 -26.04 16.66 -7.08
C LEU A 129 -26.07 17.01 -5.59
N MET A 130 -25.09 16.57 -4.80
CA MET A 130 -24.98 16.95 -3.39
C MET A 130 -24.74 18.46 -3.20
N LYS A 131 -24.03 19.12 -4.12
CA LYS A 131 -23.93 20.61 -4.13
C LYS A 131 -25.28 21.29 -4.34
N TYR A 132 -26.22 20.63 -5.02
CA TYR A 132 -27.61 21.09 -5.19
C TYR A 132 -28.55 20.60 -4.08
N GLY A 133 -28.02 20.02 -3.01
CA GLY A 133 -28.80 19.61 -1.84
C GLY A 133 -29.37 18.20 -1.90
N ALA A 134 -28.94 17.36 -2.84
CA ALA A 134 -29.34 15.95 -2.87
C ALA A 134 -28.95 15.23 -1.58
N ASP A 135 -29.90 14.52 -0.96
CA ASP A 135 -29.68 13.78 0.28
C ASP A 135 -29.22 12.33 0.00
N PRO A 136 -27.95 11.96 0.31
CA PRO A 136 -27.44 10.61 0.09
C PRO A 136 -28.00 9.56 1.07
N SER A 137 -28.69 9.98 2.13
CA SER A 137 -29.27 9.09 3.15
C SER A 137 -30.66 8.56 2.79
N LEU A 138 -31.29 9.13 1.75
CA LEU A 138 -32.53 8.62 1.20
C LEU A 138 -32.39 7.15 0.79
N ILE A 139 -33.50 6.44 0.81
CA ILE A 139 -33.55 4.99 0.61
C ILE A 139 -34.29 4.71 -0.70
N ASP A 140 -33.70 3.88 -1.56
CA ASP A 140 -34.35 3.38 -2.76
C ASP A 140 -35.28 2.19 -2.49
N GLY A 141 -35.95 1.70 -3.53
CA GLY A 141 -36.86 0.57 -3.48
C GLY A 141 -36.19 -0.77 -3.13
N GLU A 142 -34.86 -0.88 -3.20
CA GLU A 142 -34.12 -2.05 -2.69
C GLU A 142 -33.75 -1.89 -1.21
N GLY A 143 -34.19 -0.81 -0.57
CA GLY A 143 -33.90 -0.52 0.82
C GLY A 143 -32.52 0.08 1.06
N CYS A 144 -31.79 0.46 0.01
CA CYS A 144 -30.41 0.93 0.06
C CYS A 144 -30.32 2.46 -0.01
N SER A 145 -29.40 3.04 0.78
CA SER A 145 -28.93 4.42 0.57
C SER A 145 -27.64 4.48 -0.25
N CYS A 146 -27.17 5.68 -0.62
CA CYS A 146 -26.02 5.84 -1.51
C CYS A 146 -24.74 5.14 -1.01
N VAL A 147 -24.47 5.14 0.29
CA VAL A 147 -23.26 4.49 0.83
C VAL A 147 -23.28 2.96 0.65
N HIS A 148 -24.47 2.35 0.74
CA HIS A 148 -24.68 0.92 0.48
C HIS A 148 -24.50 0.59 -0.99
N LEU A 149 -25.11 1.39 -1.88
CA LEU A 149 -24.97 1.25 -3.33
C LEU A 149 -23.51 1.38 -3.76
N ALA A 150 -22.81 2.39 -3.26
CA ALA A 150 -21.39 2.59 -3.56
C ALA A 150 -20.53 1.40 -3.08
N ALA A 151 -20.82 0.85 -1.91
CA ALA A 151 -20.11 -0.31 -1.38
C ALA A 151 -20.39 -1.60 -2.17
N GLN A 152 -21.65 -1.88 -2.52
CA GLN A 152 -22.02 -3.10 -3.24
C GLN A 152 -21.48 -3.16 -4.67
N PHE A 153 -21.36 -2.00 -5.33
CA PHE A 153 -20.84 -1.89 -6.70
C PHE A 153 -19.33 -1.59 -6.75
N GLY A 154 -18.67 -1.45 -5.60
CA GLY A 154 -17.21 -1.28 -5.53
C GLY A 154 -16.70 0.13 -5.82
N HIS A 155 -17.57 1.13 -5.80
CA HIS A 155 -17.26 2.54 -6.10
C HIS A 155 -16.55 3.23 -4.93
N THR A 156 -15.30 2.83 -4.71
CA THR A 156 -14.47 3.20 -3.55
C THR A 156 -14.31 4.70 -3.37
N SER A 157 -14.19 5.47 -4.47
CA SER A 157 -14.09 6.93 -4.41
C SER A 157 -15.37 7.60 -3.92
N ILE A 158 -16.53 7.04 -4.29
CA ILE A 158 -17.84 7.52 -3.81
C ILE A 158 -18.03 7.15 -2.34
N VAL A 159 -17.67 5.93 -1.93
CA VAL A 159 -17.68 5.53 -0.50
C VAL A 159 -16.85 6.51 0.32
N ALA A 160 -15.63 6.82 -0.11
CA ALA A 160 -14.76 7.78 0.57
C ALA A 160 -15.41 9.17 0.67
N TYR A 161 -15.98 9.68 -0.42
CA TYR A 161 -16.61 10.99 -0.45
C TYR A 161 -17.82 11.07 0.47
N LEU A 162 -18.73 10.08 0.43
CA LEU A 162 -19.94 10.05 1.25
C LEU A 162 -19.61 10.03 2.75
N ILE A 163 -18.66 9.19 3.18
CA ILE A 163 -18.22 9.15 4.59
C ILE A 163 -17.55 10.48 4.99
N ALA A 164 -16.76 11.07 4.10
CA ALA A 164 -16.13 12.37 4.34
C ALA A 164 -17.15 13.51 4.45
N LYS A 165 -18.29 13.41 3.75
CA LYS A 165 -19.45 14.32 3.84
C LYS A 165 -20.39 14.02 5.02
N GLY A 166 -20.06 13.04 5.86
CA GLY A 166 -20.75 12.78 7.12
C GLY A 166 -21.74 11.62 7.12
N GLN A 167 -21.80 10.81 6.06
CA GLN A 167 -22.53 9.54 6.13
C GLN A 167 -21.91 8.62 7.18
N ASP A 168 -22.76 7.97 7.97
CA ASP A 168 -22.34 6.97 8.94
C ASP A 168 -21.76 5.75 8.20
N VAL A 169 -20.58 5.32 8.63
CA VAL A 169 -19.86 4.20 8.04
C VAL A 169 -20.46 2.85 8.43
N ASP A 170 -21.16 2.80 9.57
CA ASP A 170 -21.87 1.62 10.08
C ASP A 170 -23.39 1.73 9.86
N MET A 171 -23.85 2.68 9.02
CA MET A 171 -25.27 2.81 8.66
C MET A 171 -25.82 1.45 8.21
N MET A 172 -27.01 1.08 8.69
CA MET A 172 -27.71 -0.09 8.19
C MET A 172 -28.78 0.33 7.20
N ASP A 173 -28.86 -0.39 6.09
CA ASP A 173 -29.95 -0.28 5.14
C ASP A 173 -31.24 -0.95 5.67
N GLN A 174 -32.33 -0.95 4.89
CA GLN A 174 -33.57 -1.63 5.33
C GLN A 174 -33.42 -3.16 5.39
N ASN A 175 -32.44 -3.71 4.68
CA ASN A 175 -32.04 -5.12 4.74
C ASN A 175 -31.17 -5.41 5.99
N GLY A 176 -30.89 -4.41 6.83
CA GLY A 176 -30.07 -4.56 8.02
C GLY A 176 -28.59 -4.74 7.74
N MET A 177 -28.15 -4.47 6.52
CA MET A 177 -26.79 -4.65 6.02
C MET A 177 -26.01 -3.35 6.13
N THR A 178 -24.78 -3.42 6.62
CA THR A 178 -23.85 -2.28 6.61
C THR A 178 -23.07 -2.20 5.29
N PRO A 179 -22.45 -1.05 4.95
CA PRO A 179 -21.55 -0.96 3.80
C PRO A 179 -20.45 -2.03 3.78
N LEU A 180 -19.91 -2.39 4.96
CA LEU A 180 -18.89 -3.44 5.08
C LEU A 180 -19.43 -4.83 4.71
N MET A 181 -20.68 -5.14 5.08
CA MET A 181 -21.33 -6.41 4.73
C MET A 181 -21.62 -6.48 3.24
N TRP A 182 -22.12 -5.40 2.64
CA TRP A 182 -22.31 -5.30 1.19
C TRP A 182 -21.01 -5.47 0.42
N ALA A 183 -19.94 -4.80 0.86
CA ALA A 183 -18.61 -4.98 0.26
C ALA A 183 -18.13 -6.43 0.37
N ALA A 184 -18.23 -7.04 1.55
CA ALA A 184 -17.86 -8.44 1.77
C ALA A 184 -18.62 -9.43 0.88
N TYR A 185 -19.92 -9.20 0.67
CA TYR A 185 -20.78 -10.07 -0.12
C TYR A 185 -20.61 -9.90 -1.64
N ARG A 186 -20.45 -8.65 -2.11
CA ARG A 186 -20.56 -8.32 -3.55
C ARG A 186 -19.25 -7.93 -4.22
N THR A 187 -18.23 -7.49 -3.47
CA THR A 187 -16.98 -6.98 -4.04
C THR A 187 -15.80 -7.91 -3.74
N HIS A 188 -15.41 -8.73 -4.71
CA HIS A 188 -14.28 -9.66 -4.62
C HIS A 188 -12.92 -8.98 -4.84
N SER A 189 -12.75 -7.78 -4.28
CA SER A 189 -11.57 -6.92 -4.40
C SER A 189 -11.12 -6.39 -3.04
N VAL A 190 -9.91 -5.82 -2.99
CA VAL A 190 -9.34 -5.26 -1.74
C VAL A 190 -10.13 -4.03 -1.28
N ASP A 191 -10.50 -3.17 -2.22
CA ASP A 191 -11.33 -1.99 -1.99
C ASP A 191 -12.74 -2.27 -2.54
N PRO A 192 -13.82 -1.76 -1.90
CA PRO A 192 -13.85 -0.74 -0.84
C PRO A 192 -13.66 -1.28 0.59
N THR A 193 -13.55 -2.59 0.80
CA THR A 193 -13.39 -3.20 2.14
C THR A 193 -12.24 -2.58 2.93
N ARG A 194 -11.04 -2.51 2.34
CA ARG A 194 -9.86 -1.92 3.01
C ARG A 194 -10.07 -0.44 3.37
N LEU A 195 -10.74 0.33 2.51
CA LEU A 195 -11.11 1.71 2.80
C LEU A 195 -12.07 1.81 4.00
N LEU A 196 -13.12 0.99 4.04
CA LEU A 196 -14.08 0.96 5.15
C LEU A 196 -13.39 0.61 6.48
N LEU A 197 -12.51 -0.40 6.47
CA LEU A 197 -11.67 -0.75 7.62
C LEU A 197 -10.76 0.40 8.06
N THR A 198 -10.29 1.23 7.11
CA THR A 198 -9.49 2.43 7.42
C THR A 198 -10.31 3.52 8.13
N PHE A 199 -11.62 3.58 7.90
CA PHE A 199 -12.57 4.44 8.61
C PHE A 199 -13.04 3.87 9.96
N ASN A 200 -12.41 2.78 10.43
CA ASN A 200 -12.65 2.20 11.75
C ASN A 200 -14.11 1.73 11.97
N VAL A 201 -14.68 1.10 10.94
CA VAL A 201 -15.99 0.40 11.00
C VAL A 201 -16.03 -0.67 12.09
N SER A 202 -17.24 -0.95 12.57
CA SER A 202 -17.49 -2.03 13.51
C SER A 202 -17.52 -3.39 12.80
N VAL A 203 -16.33 -3.99 12.64
CA VAL A 203 -16.09 -5.25 11.89
C VAL A 203 -16.98 -6.42 12.31
N ASN A 204 -17.38 -6.46 13.58
CA ASN A 204 -18.11 -7.57 14.19
C ASN A 204 -19.62 -7.34 14.32
N LEU A 205 -20.16 -6.26 13.75
CA LEU A 205 -21.61 -6.10 13.66
C LEU A 205 -22.20 -7.25 12.83
N GLY A 206 -23.31 -7.80 13.31
CA GLY A 206 -24.15 -8.74 12.56
C GLY A 206 -25.32 -8.00 11.93
N ASP A 207 -25.75 -8.45 10.75
CA ASP A 207 -26.92 -7.87 10.08
C ASP A 207 -28.18 -8.02 10.95
N LYS A 208 -29.19 -7.19 10.68
CA LYS A 208 -30.41 -7.13 11.50
C LYS A 208 -31.13 -8.49 11.59
N TYR A 209 -31.24 -9.22 10.48
CA TYR A 209 -32.14 -10.36 10.35
C TYR A 209 -31.45 -11.70 10.59
N HIS A 210 -30.24 -11.89 10.06
CA HIS A 210 -29.52 -13.17 10.16
C HIS A 210 -28.42 -13.14 11.23
N LYS A 211 -28.05 -11.96 11.75
CA LYS A 211 -26.87 -11.77 12.61
C LYS A 211 -25.56 -12.25 11.95
N ASN A 212 -25.53 -12.35 10.63
CA ASN A 212 -24.31 -12.60 9.86
C ASN A 212 -23.43 -11.35 9.92
N THR A 213 -22.20 -11.53 10.42
CA THR A 213 -21.17 -10.48 10.34
C THR A 213 -20.61 -10.35 8.93
N ALA A 214 -19.85 -9.29 8.66
CA ALA A 214 -19.15 -9.16 7.37
C ALA A 214 -18.29 -10.40 7.03
N LEU A 215 -17.73 -11.07 8.04
CA LEU A 215 -16.96 -12.31 7.83
C LEU A 215 -17.86 -13.49 7.40
N HIS A 216 -19.07 -13.60 7.93
CA HIS A 216 -20.04 -14.59 7.45
C HIS A 216 -20.38 -14.35 5.98
N TRP A 217 -20.70 -13.11 5.62
CA TRP A 217 -21.02 -12.73 4.24
C TRP A 217 -19.86 -12.97 3.27
N ALA A 218 -18.62 -12.68 3.68
CA ALA A 218 -17.43 -12.98 2.88
C ALA A 218 -17.26 -14.49 2.64
N VAL A 219 -17.49 -15.33 3.66
CA VAL A 219 -17.42 -16.79 3.54
C VAL A 219 -18.54 -17.33 2.66
N LEU A 220 -19.77 -16.82 2.81
CA LEU A 220 -20.92 -17.18 1.97
C LEU A 220 -20.66 -16.86 0.50
N ALA A 221 -20.03 -15.73 0.21
CA ALA A 221 -19.65 -15.31 -1.14
C ALA A 221 -18.37 -15.98 -1.66
N GLY A 222 -17.65 -16.75 -0.84
CA GLY A 222 -16.33 -17.30 -1.19
C GLY A 222 -15.25 -16.23 -1.43
N ASN A 223 -15.41 -15.04 -0.83
CA ASN A 223 -14.57 -13.88 -1.05
C ASN A 223 -13.27 -13.94 -0.23
N THR A 224 -12.31 -14.74 -0.71
CA THR A 224 -11.03 -14.99 -0.04
C THR A 224 -10.21 -13.72 0.21
N THR A 225 -10.26 -12.76 -0.73
CA THR A 225 -9.59 -11.46 -0.61
C THR A 225 -10.07 -10.69 0.61
N VAL A 226 -11.39 -10.59 0.79
CA VAL A 226 -11.99 -9.87 1.92
C VAL A 226 -11.85 -10.63 3.23
N ILE A 227 -11.89 -11.97 3.21
CA ILE A 227 -11.65 -12.79 4.41
C ILE A 227 -10.31 -12.41 5.07
N SER A 228 -9.21 -12.38 4.31
CA SER A 228 -7.91 -12.02 4.88
C SER A 228 -7.90 -10.62 5.48
N LEU A 229 -8.50 -9.63 4.80
CA LEU A 229 -8.59 -8.25 5.30
C LEU A 229 -9.39 -8.14 6.60
N LEU A 230 -10.52 -8.84 6.69
CA LEU A 230 -11.36 -8.85 7.89
C LEU A 230 -10.64 -9.51 9.07
N LEU A 231 -9.91 -10.60 8.83
CA LEU A 231 -9.13 -11.28 9.87
C LEU A 231 -7.99 -10.41 10.39
N ASP A 232 -7.28 -9.70 9.49
CA ASP A 232 -6.27 -8.71 9.84
C ASP A 232 -6.85 -7.55 10.66
N ALA A 233 -8.11 -7.18 10.39
CA ALA A 233 -8.89 -6.21 11.16
C ALA A 233 -9.65 -6.81 12.36
N ASN A 234 -9.15 -7.93 12.89
CA ASN A 234 -9.65 -8.56 14.11
C ASN A 234 -11.09 -9.10 14.06
N ALA A 235 -11.64 -9.45 12.89
CA ALA A 235 -12.96 -10.09 12.78
C ALA A 235 -13.10 -11.35 13.63
N ASN A 236 -14.23 -11.50 14.32
CA ASN A 236 -14.51 -12.63 15.21
C ASN A 236 -14.91 -13.87 14.39
N VAL A 237 -14.06 -14.88 14.43
CA VAL A 237 -14.23 -16.17 13.75
C VAL A 237 -15.19 -17.11 14.46
N ASP A 238 -15.50 -16.83 15.73
CA ASP A 238 -16.40 -17.61 16.58
C ASP A 238 -17.74 -16.90 16.81
N ALA A 239 -17.96 -15.75 16.17
CA ALA A 239 -19.27 -15.09 16.18
C ALA A 239 -20.31 -16.02 15.57
N GLN A 240 -21.43 -16.20 16.24
CA GLN A 240 -22.54 -17.04 15.76
C GLN A 240 -23.63 -16.16 15.15
N ASN A 241 -24.14 -16.59 13.99
CA ASN A 241 -25.33 -16.02 13.40
C ASN A 241 -26.61 -16.52 14.12
N ILE A 242 -27.79 -16.14 13.64
CA ILE A 242 -29.08 -16.52 14.25
C ILE A 242 -29.32 -18.04 14.27
N LYS A 243 -28.67 -18.79 13.36
CA LYS A 243 -28.74 -20.26 13.28
C LYS A 243 -27.70 -20.94 14.17
N GLY A 244 -26.89 -20.19 14.92
CA GLY A 244 -25.80 -20.71 15.73
C GLY A 244 -24.54 -21.08 14.92
N GLU A 245 -24.50 -20.75 13.62
CA GLU A 245 -23.38 -21.08 12.73
C GLU A 245 -22.28 -20.03 12.84
N THR A 246 -21.03 -20.47 12.94
CA THR A 246 -19.86 -19.58 12.84
C THR A 246 -19.41 -19.42 11.37
N PRO A 247 -18.59 -18.41 11.02
CA PRO A 247 -17.96 -18.34 9.71
C PRO A 247 -17.14 -19.59 9.37
N LEU A 248 -16.55 -20.24 10.38
CA LEU A 248 -15.83 -21.50 10.20
C LEU A 248 -16.78 -22.65 9.85
N ASP A 249 -17.96 -22.71 10.46
CA ASP A 249 -18.95 -23.74 10.14
C ASP A 249 -19.50 -23.57 8.72
N LEU A 250 -19.78 -22.32 8.32
CA LEU A 250 -20.14 -22.01 6.94
C LEU A 250 -19.04 -22.39 5.94
N ALA A 251 -17.76 -22.17 6.28
CA ALA A 251 -16.64 -22.57 5.43
C ALA A 251 -16.53 -24.11 5.30
N LYS A 252 -16.79 -24.86 6.39
CA LYS A 252 -16.85 -26.33 6.38
C LYS A 252 -18.00 -26.86 5.54
N GLN A 253 -19.19 -26.26 5.66
CA GLN A 253 -20.37 -26.64 4.86
C GLN A 253 -20.09 -26.48 3.36
N ARG A 254 -19.39 -25.40 2.96
CA ARG A 254 -18.96 -25.17 1.57
C ARG A 254 -17.77 -26.03 1.12
N LYS A 255 -17.18 -26.82 2.02
CA LYS A 255 -16.00 -27.69 1.77
C LYS A 255 -14.80 -26.95 1.16
N ASN A 256 -14.64 -25.66 1.46
CA ASN A 256 -13.51 -24.88 0.96
C ASN A 256 -12.32 -25.01 1.93
N VAL A 257 -11.37 -25.87 1.57
CA VAL A 257 -10.18 -26.17 2.38
C VAL A 257 -9.37 -24.93 2.72
N TRP A 258 -9.22 -23.99 1.79
CA TRP A 258 -8.46 -22.76 2.03
C TRP A 258 -9.13 -21.91 3.11
N MET A 259 -10.44 -21.67 3.01
CA MET A 259 -11.18 -20.86 3.99
C MET A 259 -11.14 -21.51 5.38
N ILE A 260 -11.32 -22.83 5.46
CA ILE A 260 -11.27 -23.58 6.72
C ILE A 260 -9.90 -23.41 7.38
N ASN A 261 -8.81 -23.67 6.64
CA ASN A 261 -7.46 -23.57 7.17
C ASN A 261 -7.15 -22.13 7.61
N HIS A 262 -7.51 -21.14 6.81
CA HIS A 262 -7.19 -19.74 7.09
C HIS A 262 -7.97 -19.20 8.30
N LEU A 263 -9.25 -19.53 8.42
CA LEU A 263 -10.06 -19.17 9.60
C LEU A 263 -9.55 -19.88 10.87
N GLN A 264 -9.16 -21.15 10.79
CA GLN A 264 -8.55 -21.88 11.92
C GLN A 264 -7.21 -21.27 12.33
N GLU A 265 -6.37 -20.87 11.38
CA GLU A 265 -5.10 -20.20 11.66
C GLU A 265 -5.31 -18.86 12.35
N ALA A 266 -6.27 -18.06 11.89
CA ALA A 266 -6.63 -16.80 12.54
C ALA A 266 -7.21 -17.01 13.94
N ARG A 267 -8.00 -18.07 14.15
CA ARG A 267 -8.50 -18.47 15.47
C ARG A 267 -7.37 -18.82 16.44
N GLN A 268 -6.42 -19.65 15.99
CA GLN A 268 -5.22 -20.04 16.75
C GLN A 268 -4.35 -18.83 17.10
N ALA A 269 -4.16 -17.91 16.15
CA ALA A 269 -3.37 -16.70 16.38
C ALA A 269 -3.93 -15.80 17.49
N LYS A 270 -5.26 -15.83 17.71
CA LYS A 270 -5.94 -15.08 18.77
C LYS A 270 -5.93 -15.79 20.13
N GLY A 271 -5.37 -16.99 20.23
CA GLY A 271 -5.17 -17.71 21.50
C GLY A 271 -6.38 -18.48 22.01
N TYR A 272 -7.45 -18.62 21.20
CA TYR A 272 -8.59 -19.49 21.51
C TYR A 272 -8.21 -20.97 21.48
N ASP A 273 -7.21 -21.33 20.66
CA ASP A 273 -6.63 -22.67 20.58
C ASP A 273 -5.12 -22.58 20.84
N SER A 274 -4.57 -23.50 21.64
CA SER A 274 -3.12 -23.57 21.85
C SER A 274 -2.41 -23.96 20.54
N PRO A 275 -1.50 -23.13 20.00
CA PRO A 275 -0.78 -23.50 18.79
C PRO A 275 0.11 -24.70 19.09
N SER A 276 0.22 -25.64 18.15
CA SER A 276 1.20 -26.72 18.29
C SER A 276 2.61 -26.14 18.47
N TYR A 277 3.45 -26.83 19.25
CA TYR A 277 4.81 -26.38 19.56
C TYR A 277 5.61 -25.97 18.30
N LEU A 278 5.44 -26.70 17.20
CA LEU A 278 6.03 -26.39 15.89
C LEU A 278 5.51 -25.09 15.26
N LYS A 279 4.22 -24.75 15.40
CA LYS A 279 3.64 -23.51 14.86
C LYS A 279 4.06 -22.27 15.66
N ARG A 280 4.23 -22.39 16.99
CA ARG A 280 4.75 -21.30 17.85
C ARG A 280 6.13 -20.80 17.41
N LEU A 281 6.90 -21.68 16.76
CA LEU A 281 8.25 -21.41 16.26
C LEU A 281 8.25 -20.78 14.86
N LYS A 282 7.10 -20.74 14.18
CA LYS A 282 6.91 -20.18 12.84
C LYS A 282 6.50 -18.70 12.87
N MET A 283 6.34 -18.09 14.04
CA MET A 283 5.92 -16.69 14.18
C MET A 283 6.97 -15.71 13.65
N ASP A 284 6.53 -14.73 12.85
CA ASP A 284 7.40 -13.82 12.09
C ASP A 284 8.39 -13.03 12.95
N LYS A 285 7.99 -12.58 14.14
CA LYS A 285 8.88 -11.84 15.06
C LYS A 285 10.02 -12.71 15.61
N PHE A 286 9.78 -14.01 15.81
CA PHE A 286 10.81 -14.95 16.24
C PHE A 286 11.74 -15.30 15.09
N ARG A 287 11.19 -15.61 13.92
CA ARG A 287 11.95 -15.86 12.69
C ARG A 287 12.86 -14.69 12.33
N GLN A 288 12.37 -13.45 12.39
CA GLN A 288 13.15 -12.25 12.07
C GLN A 288 14.31 -12.03 13.04
N LYS A 289 14.10 -12.23 14.34
CA LYS A 289 15.17 -12.17 15.35
C LYS A 289 16.20 -13.29 15.16
N VAL A 290 15.78 -14.48 14.76
CA VAL A 290 16.66 -15.61 14.46
C VAL A 290 17.50 -15.32 13.22
N MET A 291 16.89 -14.88 12.12
CA MET A 291 17.61 -14.51 10.89
C MET A 291 18.68 -13.44 11.11
N LEU A 292 18.49 -12.54 12.07
CA LEU A 292 19.47 -11.51 12.42
C LEU A 292 20.64 -12.07 13.26
N GLY A 293 20.42 -13.11 14.06
CA GLY A 293 21.43 -13.73 14.94
C GLY A 293 22.21 -14.88 14.31
N THR A 294 21.59 -15.67 13.43
CA THR A 294 22.18 -16.84 12.76
C THR A 294 23.52 -16.52 12.07
N PRO A 295 23.69 -15.40 11.34
CA PRO A 295 24.97 -15.08 10.72
C PRO A 295 26.15 -15.04 11.70
N PHE A 296 25.96 -14.56 12.93
CA PHE A 296 27.03 -14.47 13.93
C PHE A 296 27.46 -15.85 14.47
N VAL A 297 26.50 -16.74 14.70
CA VAL A 297 26.76 -18.12 15.16
C VAL A 297 27.43 -18.94 14.06
N VAL A 298 27.00 -18.76 12.80
CA VAL A 298 27.61 -19.43 11.65
C VAL A 298 29.03 -18.97 11.42
N ILE A 299 29.28 -17.67 11.50
CA ILE A 299 30.63 -17.11 11.40
C ILE A 299 31.53 -17.72 12.49
N TRP A 300 31.03 -17.86 13.72
CA TRP A 300 31.78 -18.49 14.81
C TRP A 300 32.03 -20.00 14.59
N LEU A 301 31.00 -20.77 14.23
CA LEU A 301 31.13 -22.22 14.01
C LEU A 301 32.06 -22.57 12.86
N VAL A 302 31.99 -21.82 11.75
CA VAL A 302 32.86 -22.06 10.58
C VAL A 302 34.32 -21.83 10.95
N GLY A 303 34.61 -20.74 11.67
CA GLY A 303 35.96 -20.47 12.11
C GLY A 303 36.44 -21.44 13.21
N PHE A 304 35.57 -21.87 14.13
CA PHE A 304 35.90 -22.88 15.13
C PHE A 304 36.28 -24.22 14.48
N ILE A 305 35.51 -24.70 13.48
CA ILE A 305 35.83 -25.92 12.72
C ILE A 305 37.16 -25.77 11.97
N ALA A 306 37.43 -24.57 11.46
CA ALA A 306 38.67 -24.28 10.76
C ALA A 306 39.88 -24.46 11.69
N ASP A 307 39.75 -24.00 12.94
CA ASP A 307 40.78 -23.98 13.99
C ASP A 307 40.97 -25.32 14.72
N LEU A 308 40.09 -26.30 14.50
CA LEU A 308 40.26 -27.64 15.07
C LEU A 308 41.53 -28.32 14.53
N ASP A 309 42.31 -28.89 15.45
CA ASP A 309 43.53 -29.64 15.18
C ASP A 309 43.21 -31.05 14.63
N ILE A 310 42.60 -31.08 13.44
CA ILE A 310 42.21 -32.30 12.72
C ILE A 310 42.86 -32.26 11.33
N ASP A 311 43.76 -33.22 11.07
CA ASP A 311 44.51 -33.31 9.81
C ASP A 311 43.64 -33.76 8.61
N SER A 312 42.47 -34.34 8.86
CA SER A 312 41.57 -34.85 7.83
C SER A 312 40.63 -33.77 7.29
N TRP A 313 40.91 -33.31 6.07
CA TRP A 313 40.03 -32.42 5.30
C TRP A 313 38.64 -33.01 5.02
N LEU A 314 38.53 -34.35 4.95
CA LEU A 314 37.24 -35.03 4.79
C LEU A 314 36.35 -34.84 6.03
N ILE A 315 36.93 -34.96 7.22
CA ILE A 315 36.21 -34.76 8.49
C ILE A 315 35.81 -33.30 8.64
N LYS A 316 36.71 -32.35 8.38
CA LYS A 316 36.38 -30.92 8.36
C LYS A 316 35.28 -30.61 7.34
N GLY A 317 35.32 -31.21 6.15
CA GLY A 317 34.28 -31.10 5.12
C GLY A 317 32.92 -31.62 5.57
N ILE A 318 32.87 -32.77 6.26
CA ILE A 318 31.64 -33.32 6.85
C ILE A 318 31.11 -32.42 7.97
N MET A 319 31.98 -31.82 8.79
CA MET A 319 31.59 -30.87 9.83
C MET A 319 31.03 -29.58 9.23
N TYR A 320 31.61 -29.06 8.13
CA TYR A 320 31.05 -27.92 7.41
C TYR A 320 29.70 -28.24 6.75
N ALA A 321 29.54 -29.43 6.16
CA ALA A 321 28.25 -29.90 5.66
C ALA A 321 27.23 -30.05 6.81
N GLY A 322 27.69 -30.52 7.97
CA GLY A 322 26.91 -30.59 9.20
C GLY A 322 26.46 -29.22 9.69
N VAL A 323 27.33 -28.21 9.71
CA VAL A 323 26.97 -26.81 10.02
C VAL A 323 26.02 -26.27 8.96
N TRP A 324 26.21 -26.55 7.67
CA TRP A 324 25.30 -26.12 6.62
C TRP A 324 23.89 -26.72 6.80
N VAL A 325 23.78 -28.03 7.03
CA VAL A 325 22.50 -28.70 7.36
C VAL A 325 21.93 -28.16 8.67
N ALA A 326 22.77 -27.94 9.68
CA ALA A 326 22.36 -27.39 10.95
C ALA A 326 21.90 -25.94 10.82
N VAL A 327 22.45 -25.10 9.95
CA VAL A 327 21.96 -23.73 9.66
C VAL A 327 20.59 -23.76 9.01
N GLN A 328 20.37 -24.73 8.12
CA GLN A 328 19.04 -24.98 7.54
C GLN A 328 18.03 -25.46 8.59
N PHE A 329 18.50 -26.06 9.70
CA PHE A 329 17.69 -26.60 10.78
C PHE A 329 17.55 -25.66 12.01
N LEU A 330 18.55 -24.81 12.25
CA LEU A 330 18.73 -23.88 13.38
C LEU A 330 18.24 -22.47 13.04
N SER A 331 17.35 -22.32 12.05
CA SER A 331 16.39 -21.20 12.01
C SER A 331 15.40 -21.24 13.20
N LYS A 332 15.84 -21.79 14.34
CA LYS A 332 15.12 -22.20 15.53
C LYS A 332 16.14 -22.28 16.67
N TYR A 333 16.21 -21.23 17.51
CA TYR A 333 16.88 -21.18 18.84
C TYR A 333 18.27 -20.51 19.00
N SER A 334 18.24 -19.40 19.77
CA SER A 334 19.12 -18.90 20.88
C SER A 334 20.66 -18.81 20.76
N THR A 335 21.31 -18.31 21.83
CA THR A 335 22.05 -17.03 21.89
C THR A 335 23.43 -17.11 22.59
N ILE A 336 24.30 -16.08 22.37
CA ILE A 336 25.21 -15.36 23.33
C ILE A 336 26.78 -15.52 23.33
N PHE A 337 27.45 -14.34 23.49
CA PHE A 337 28.77 -13.86 24.00
C PHE A 337 30.11 -13.99 23.24
N LEU A 338 30.90 -12.89 23.29
CA LEU A 338 32.26 -12.69 22.79
C LEU A 338 33.05 -11.81 23.79
N ASN A 339 34.29 -12.20 24.11
CA ASN A 339 35.30 -11.39 24.79
C ASN A 339 36.64 -11.59 24.06
N LEU A 340 37.39 -10.51 23.84
CA LEU A 340 38.73 -10.56 23.26
C LEU A 340 39.64 -9.54 23.98
N PRO A 341 40.88 -9.90 24.36
CA PRO A 341 41.88 -8.95 24.81
C PRO A 341 42.73 -8.47 23.61
N VAL A 342 43.08 -7.18 23.58
CA VAL A 342 43.98 -6.60 22.56
C VAL A 342 45.05 -5.77 23.23
N HIS A 343 46.31 -6.17 23.05
CA HIS A 343 47.46 -5.31 23.27
C HIS A 343 47.92 -4.74 21.91
N LEU A 344 47.61 -3.46 21.67
CA LEU A 344 48.20 -2.65 20.60
C LEU A 344 48.45 -1.22 21.12
N PRO A 345 49.38 -0.43 20.53
CA PRO A 345 49.74 0.91 21.01
C PRO A 345 48.52 1.85 21.09
N PHE A 346 48.25 2.37 22.28
CA PHE A 346 46.93 2.89 22.68
C PHE A 346 46.38 4.05 21.83
N ALA A 347 47.21 5.00 21.37
CA ALA A 347 46.69 6.26 20.82
C ALA A 347 46.37 6.26 19.31
N THR A 348 47.19 5.65 18.46
CA THR A 348 47.08 5.80 16.99
C THR A 348 46.03 4.88 16.34
N VAL A 349 45.73 3.74 16.98
CA VAL A 349 44.80 2.73 16.46
C VAL A 349 43.48 2.76 17.25
N HIS A 350 43.51 2.84 18.58
CA HIS A 350 42.27 2.74 19.36
C HIS A 350 41.42 4.00 19.31
N VAL A 351 42.02 5.19 19.19
CA VAL A 351 41.24 6.45 19.12
C VAL A 351 40.42 6.53 17.82
N PRO A 352 40.99 6.33 16.61
CA PRO A 352 40.17 6.32 15.40
C PRO A 352 39.16 5.17 15.36
N PHE A 353 39.52 3.99 15.88
CA PHE A 353 38.59 2.86 16.02
C PHE A 353 37.39 3.21 16.91
N LEU A 354 37.63 3.82 18.07
CA LEU A 354 36.58 4.24 18.99
C LEU A 354 35.69 5.32 18.38
N ILE A 355 36.28 6.32 17.72
CA ILE A 355 35.53 7.37 17.00
C ILE A 355 34.63 6.73 15.94
N ASN A 356 35.18 5.83 15.12
CA ASN A 356 34.43 5.12 14.09
C ASN A 356 33.31 4.25 14.70
N THR A 357 33.55 3.61 15.85
CA THR A 357 32.57 2.79 16.57
C THR A 357 31.40 3.64 17.03
N LEU A 358 31.69 4.74 17.74
CA LEU A 358 30.68 5.65 18.24
C LEU A 358 29.88 6.28 17.10
N ALA A 359 30.55 6.68 16.02
CA ALA A 359 29.90 7.21 14.83
C ALA A 359 29.00 6.17 14.13
N LEU A 360 29.45 4.91 14.01
CA LEU A 360 28.65 3.82 13.47
C LEU A 360 27.36 3.61 14.27
N PHE A 361 27.47 3.47 15.59
CA PHE A 361 26.30 3.25 16.46
C PHE A 361 25.37 4.46 16.52
N TYR A 362 25.92 5.67 16.52
CA TYR A 362 25.13 6.90 16.43
C TYR A 362 24.28 6.93 15.16
N ASN A 363 24.91 6.68 14.00
CA ASN A 363 24.21 6.70 12.72
C ASN A 363 23.19 5.55 12.60
N PHE A 364 23.55 4.34 13.03
CA PHE A 364 22.61 3.22 13.08
C PHE A 364 21.39 3.54 13.96
N GLY A 365 21.63 4.04 15.18
CA GLY A 365 20.58 4.40 16.12
C GLY A 365 19.66 5.50 15.57
N LYS A 366 20.24 6.50 14.89
CA LYS A 366 19.49 7.55 14.19
C LYS A 366 18.69 7.00 13.01
N SER A 367 19.24 6.14 12.17
CA SER A 367 18.48 5.51 11.07
C SER A 367 17.32 4.67 11.59
N TRP A 368 17.53 3.97 12.71
CA TRP A 368 16.55 3.10 13.34
C TRP A 368 15.41 3.89 13.99
N LYS A 369 15.73 4.87 14.83
CA LYS A 369 14.75 5.53 15.70
C LYS A 369 14.17 6.83 15.17
N SER A 370 14.84 7.51 14.23
CA SER A 370 14.32 8.79 13.73
C SER A 370 13.07 8.57 12.89
N ASP A 371 12.18 9.57 12.91
CA ASP A 371 11.05 9.64 12.00
C ASP A 371 11.61 9.70 10.55
N PRO A 372 11.31 8.73 9.68
CA PRO A 372 11.81 8.71 8.32
C PRO A 372 11.13 9.76 7.40
N GLY A 373 10.21 10.56 7.94
CA GLY A 373 9.37 11.49 7.17
C GLY A 373 7.94 10.99 7.06
N ILE A 374 7.37 10.45 8.13
CA ILE A 374 5.99 9.97 8.18
C ILE A 374 5.05 11.15 7.98
N ILE A 375 4.21 11.04 6.96
CA ILE A 375 3.18 12.05 6.69
C ILE A 375 2.02 11.79 7.64
N LYS A 376 1.74 12.78 8.50
CA LYS A 376 0.71 12.73 9.53
C LYS A 376 -0.47 13.60 9.09
N ALA A 377 -1.68 13.12 9.35
CA ALA A 377 -2.92 13.88 9.14
C ALA A 377 -3.93 13.52 10.22
N SER A 378 -4.65 14.52 10.73
CA SER A 378 -5.80 14.31 11.61
C SER A 378 -6.99 13.72 10.84
N GLU A 379 -7.96 13.12 11.54
CA GLU A 379 -9.18 12.61 10.90
C GLU A 379 -9.94 13.70 10.14
N GLU A 380 -9.97 14.92 10.67
CA GLU A 380 -10.58 16.08 10.00
C GLU A 380 -9.83 16.44 8.72
N GLN A 381 -8.49 16.48 8.75
CA GLN A 381 -7.67 16.74 7.56
C GLN A 381 -7.84 15.65 6.49
N LYS A 382 -7.96 14.39 6.90
CA LYS A 382 -8.22 13.26 5.99
C LYS A 382 -9.54 13.43 5.27
N LYS A 383 -10.63 13.71 6.01
CA LYS A 383 -11.96 13.96 5.43
C LYS A 383 -11.94 15.17 4.51
N LYS A 384 -11.36 16.29 4.95
CA LYS A 384 -11.23 17.51 4.15
C LYS A 384 -10.48 17.26 2.83
N THR A 385 -9.39 16.50 2.89
CA THR A 385 -8.61 16.14 1.69
C THR A 385 -9.43 15.33 0.70
N ILE A 386 -10.23 14.36 1.17
CA ILE A 386 -11.10 13.57 0.30
C ILE A 386 -12.14 14.47 -0.38
N VAL A 387 -12.79 15.36 0.38
CA VAL A 387 -13.78 16.30 -0.15
C VAL A 387 -13.14 17.23 -1.18
N GLU A 388 -12.02 17.87 -0.86
CA GLU A 388 -11.32 18.78 -1.77
C GLU A 388 -10.92 18.08 -3.08
N LEU A 389 -10.34 16.87 -3.00
CA LEU A 389 -9.93 16.12 -4.19
C LEU A 389 -11.14 15.64 -5.01
N ALA A 390 -12.22 15.22 -4.37
CA ALA A 390 -13.44 14.80 -5.08
C ALA A 390 -14.08 15.99 -5.80
N GLU A 391 -14.18 17.14 -5.13
CA GLU A 391 -14.85 18.33 -5.65
C GLU A 391 -14.07 19.06 -6.73
N THR A 392 -12.74 18.88 -6.77
CA THR A 392 -11.86 19.35 -7.85
C THR A 392 -11.74 18.35 -9.01
N GLY A 393 -12.30 17.14 -8.88
CA GLY A 393 -12.18 16.08 -9.90
C GLY A 393 -10.83 15.36 -9.89
N SER A 394 -9.97 15.61 -8.91
CA SER A 394 -8.61 15.07 -8.81
C SER A 394 -8.50 13.88 -7.84
N LEU A 395 -9.60 13.30 -7.35
CA LEU A 395 -9.58 12.10 -6.48
C LEU A 395 -9.21 10.83 -7.27
N ASP A 396 -7.93 10.73 -7.63
CA ASP A 396 -7.31 9.57 -8.26
C ASP A 396 -6.32 8.89 -7.30
N LEU A 397 -6.26 7.57 -7.32
CA LEU A 397 -5.35 6.74 -6.51
C LEU A 397 -3.88 6.98 -6.84
N SER A 398 -3.55 7.67 -7.96
CA SER A 398 -2.18 8.11 -8.25
C SER A 398 -1.71 9.21 -7.29
N ILE A 399 -2.58 10.15 -6.93
CA ILE A 399 -2.26 11.30 -6.06
C ILE A 399 -2.86 11.16 -4.65
N PHE A 400 -3.78 10.22 -4.43
CA PHE A 400 -4.37 9.93 -3.13
C PHE A 400 -3.88 8.59 -2.59
N CYS A 401 -3.63 8.51 -1.28
CA CYS A 401 -3.37 7.25 -0.59
C CYS A 401 -4.62 6.82 0.16
N SER A 402 -5.34 5.83 -0.38
CA SER A 402 -6.54 5.26 0.20
C SER A 402 -6.30 4.46 1.49
N THR A 403 -5.06 4.19 1.90
CA THR A 403 -4.73 3.57 3.21
C THR A 403 -4.48 4.61 4.29
N CYS A 404 -3.85 5.72 3.95
CA CYS A 404 -3.55 6.77 4.91
C CYS A 404 -4.57 7.92 4.89
N LEU A 405 -5.46 7.92 3.89
CA LEU A 405 -6.47 8.95 3.59
C LEU A 405 -5.86 10.35 3.43
N ILE A 406 -4.71 10.42 2.77
CA ILE A 406 -4.00 11.67 2.51
C ILE A 406 -3.75 11.84 1.01
N ARG A 407 -3.65 13.10 0.58
CA ARG A 407 -2.99 13.44 -0.67
C ARG A 407 -1.52 13.07 -0.53
N LYS A 408 -0.99 12.32 -1.48
CA LYS A 408 0.43 11.94 -1.53
C LYS A 408 1.24 13.19 -1.89
N PRO A 409 2.12 13.68 -0.99
CA PRO A 409 3.10 14.67 -1.36
C PRO A 409 4.00 14.15 -2.50
N ILE A 410 4.62 15.07 -3.23
CA ILE A 410 5.58 14.74 -4.26
C ILE A 410 6.69 13.86 -3.67
N ARG A 411 7.12 12.85 -4.44
CA ARG A 411 8.18 11.90 -4.03
C ARG A 411 7.84 11.05 -2.80
N SER A 412 6.58 11.07 -2.31
CA SER A 412 6.13 10.19 -1.22
C SER A 412 5.69 8.81 -1.73
N LYS A 413 5.67 7.83 -0.84
CA LYS A 413 5.12 6.50 -1.10
C LYS A 413 4.58 5.86 0.17
N HIS A 414 3.50 5.09 0.04
CA HIS A 414 3.04 4.20 1.10
C HIS A 414 3.93 2.97 1.20
N CYS A 415 4.53 2.74 2.37
CA CYS A 415 5.25 1.52 2.69
C CYS A 415 4.30 0.50 3.30
N ALA A 416 4.06 -0.61 2.61
CA ALA A 416 3.17 -1.68 3.08
C ALA A 416 3.68 -2.35 4.37
N VAL A 417 5.00 -2.45 4.56
CA VAL A 417 5.60 -3.06 5.75
C VAL A 417 5.40 -2.20 7.00
N CYS A 418 5.59 -0.88 6.87
CA CYS A 418 5.37 0.05 7.99
C CYS A 418 3.92 0.54 8.08
N ASN A 419 3.09 0.22 7.08
CA ASN A 419 1.72 0.68 6.88
C ASN A 419 1.55 2.21 7.01
N ARG A 420 2.48 2.99 6.44
CA ARG A 420 2.53 4.46 6.52
C ARG A 420 3.05 5.08 5.24
N CYS A 421 2.59 6.29 4.92
CA CYS A 421 3.18 7.10 3.85
C CYS A 421 4.42 7.83 4.35
N ILE A 422 5.50 7.70 3.59
CA ILE A 422 6.81 8.29 3.90
C ILE A 422 7.14 9.31 2.82
N ALA A 423 7.51 10.52 3.23
CA ALA A 423 8.00 11.58 2.38
C ALA A 423 9.40 11.27 1.83
N LYS A 424 9.63 11.60 0.55
CA LYS A 424 10.87 11.29 -0.18
C LYS A 424 11.33 9.85 0.08
N PHE A 425 10.42 8.90 -0.11
CA PHE A 425 10.66 7.49 0.23
C PHE A 425 11.78 6.91 -0.64
N ASP A 426 12.77 6.27 -0.02
CA ASP A 426 13.84 5.55 -0.70
C ASP A 426 13.58 4.04 -0.71
N HIS A 427 13.57 3.42 0.46
CA HIS A 427 13.25 2.00 0.64
C HIS A 427 12.85 1.69 2.08
N HIS A 428 12.30 0.49 2.32
CA HIS A 428 12.23 -0.08 3.66
C HIS A 428 13.47 -0.92 3.89
N CYS A 429 14.22 -0.69 4.97
CA CYS A 429 15.45 -1.40 5.28
C CYS A 429 15.21 -2.41 6.42
N PRO A 430 15.21 -3.73 6.14
CA PRO A 430 15.02 -4.74 7.17
C PRO A 430 16.10 -4.74 8.26
N TRP A 431 17.33 -4.33 7.91
CA TRP A 431 18.49 -4.30 8.80
C TRP A 431 18.39 -3.19 9.86
N VAL A 432 17.82 -2.06 9.47
CA VAL A 432 17.55 -0.93 10.37
C VAL A 432 16.17 -1.09 11.02
N GLY A 433 15.29 -1.92 10.45
CA GLY A 433 13.93 -2.11 10.92
C GLY A 433 13.04 -0.88 10.74
N ASN A 434 13.38 0.02 9.81
CA ASN A 434 12.66 1.27 9.56
C ASN A 434 12.70 1.62 8.06
N CYS A 435 11.80 2.50 7.63
CA CYS A 435 11.91 3.12 6.31
C CYS A 435 13.11 4.07 6.26
N VAL A 436 13.70 4.21 5.08
CA VAL A 436 14.67 5.25 4.75
C VAL A 436 13.95 6.29 3.89
N GLY A 437 13.90 7.53 4.37
CA GLY A 437 13.19 8.63 3.72
C GLY A 437 13.75 10.00 4.12
N SER A 438 13.01 11.08 3.86
CA SER A 438 13.49 12.46 4.05
C SER A 438 14.10 12.73 5.43
N GLY A 439 13.55 12.13 6.50
CA GLY A 439 13.95 12.42 7.87
C GLY A 439 15.20 11.67 8.36
N ASN A 440 15.59 10.57 7.72
CA ASN A 440 16.68 9.71 8.23
C ASN A 440 17.70 9.21 7.19
N HIS A 441 17.53 9.52 5.91
CA HIS A 441 18.40 9.02 4.82
C HIS A 441 19.87 9.40 5.01
N ARG A 442 20.18 10.60 5.50
CA ARG A 442 21.57 11.02 5.79
C ARG A 442 22.27 10.13 6.82
N TYR A 443 21.55 9.72 7.87
CA TYR A 443 22.11 8.83 8.89
C TYR A 443 22.28 7.43 8.34
N PHE A 444 21.41 7.00 7.42
CA PHE A 444 21.58 5.72 6.73
C PHE A 444 22.85 5.71 5.89
N MET A 445 23.15 6.81 5.18
CA MET A 445 24.42 6.97 4.47
C MET A 445 25.63 6.98 5.40
N GLY A 446 25.53 7.66 6.55
CA GLY A 446 26.56 7.63 7.59
C GLY A 446 26.78 6.22 8.15
N TYR A 447 25.71 5.48 8.39
CA TYR A 447 25.75 4.09 8.85
C TYR A 447 26.51 3.20 7.85
N LEU A 448 26.20 3.28 6.56
CA LEU A 448 26.93 2.52 5.53
C LEU A 448 28.40 2.91 5.46
N PHE A 449 28.72 4.20 5.57
CA PHE A 449 30.09 4.70 5.52
C PHE A 449 30.93 4.18 6.70
N PHE A 450 30.48 4.40 7.94
CA PHE A 450 31.23 3.95 9.12
C PHE A 450 31.24 2.42 9.26
N LEU A 451 30.24 1.73 8.71
CA LEU A 451 30.24 0.27 8.59
C LEU A 451 31.35 -0.19 7.65
N LEU A 452 31.50 0.46 6.48
CA LEU A 452 32.59 0.17 5.54
C LEU A 452 33.97 0.42 6.19
N CYS A 453 34.12 1.54 6.92
CA CYS A 453 35.33 1.83 7.69
C CYS A 453 35.61 0.75 8.74
N MET A 454 34.58 0.23 9.43
CA MET A 454 34.75 -0.87 10.37
C MET A 454 35.21 -2.16 9.72
N ILE A 455 34.68 -2.47 8.54
CA ILE A 455 35.09 -3.63 7.78
C ILE A 455 36.56 -3.51 7.35
N CYS A 456 36.99 -2.32 6.90
CA CYS A 456 38.42 -2.04 6.65
C CYS A 456 39.28 -2.25 7.89
N TRP A 457 38.79 -1.85 9.07
CA TRP A 457 39.51 -2.05 10.33
C TRP A 457 39.66 -3.53 10.68
N MET A 458 38.61 -4.33 10.43
CA MET A 458 38.65 -5.78 10.61
C MET A 458 39.69 -6.44 9.69
N MET A 459 39.72 -6.04 8.41
CA MET A 459 40.72 -6.52 7.46
C MET A 459 42.15 -6.13 7.89
N TYR A 460 42.35 -4.88 8.32
CA TYR A 460 43.63 -4.40 8.85
C TYR A 460 44.08 -5.20 10.09
N GLY A 461 43.15 -5.52 10.99
CA GLY A 461 43.40 -6.37 12.16
C GLY A 461 43.88 -7.77 11.77
N CYS A 462 43.24 -8.40 10.78
CA CYS A 462 43.65 -9.71 10.26
C CYS A 462 45.05 -9.66 9.64
N ILE A 463 45.33 -8.65 8.80
CA ILE A 463 46.65 -8.47 8.17
C ILE A 463 47.73 -8.21 9.23
N SER A 464 47.44 -7.39 10.25
CA SER A 464 48.36 -7.10 11.35
C SER A 464 48.66 -8.34 12.19
N TYR A 465 47.65 -9.17 12.45
CA TYR A 465 47.82 -10.43 13.14
C TYR A 465 48.78 -11.35 12.38
N TRP A 466 48.57 -11.57 11.08
CA TRP A 466 49.46 -12.42 10.29
C TRP A 466 50.89 -11.89 10.23
N ARG A 467 51.07 -10.57 10.15
CA ARG A 467 52.40 -9.96 10.14
C ARG A 467 53.19 -10.23 11.43
N ILE A 468 52.52 -10.28 12.58
CA ILE A 468 53.16 -10.42 13.90
C ILE A 468 53.32 -11.89 14.28
N HIS A 469 52.32 -12.72 13.99
CA HIS A 469 52.21 -14.07 14.53
C HIS A 469 52.50 -15.18 13.51
N CYS A 470 52.52 -14.89 12.22
CA CYS A 470 52.74 -15.89 11.19
C CYS A 470 54.07 -15.70 10.47
N ALA A 471 54.89 -16.74 10.44
CA ALA A 471 56.12 -16.78 9.64
C ALA A 471 55.76 -16.90 8.15
N THR A 472 55.52 -15.76 7.51
CA THR A 472 55.08 -15.68 6.11
C THR A 472 56.07 -14.83 5.29
N SER A 473 56.36 -15.23 4.04
CA SER A 473 57.26 -14.46 3.17
C SER A 473 56.75 -14.36 1.74
N TYR A 474 55.91 -13.36 1.47
CA TYR A 474 55.35 -13.13 0.13
C TYR A 474 56.43 -13.03 -0.97
N ALA A 475 57.55 -12.36 -0.67
CA ALA A 475 58.65 -12.15 -1.62
C ALA A 475 59.42 -13.43 -1.99
N LYS A 476 59.40 -14.45 -1.13
CA LYS A 476 60.08 -15.74 -1.38
C LYS A 476 59.13 -16.81 -1.89
N ASP A 477 57.91 -16.83 -1.36
CA ASP A 477 56.99 -17.96 -1.48
C ASP A 477 55.93 -17.76 -2.58
N GLY A 478 55.75 -16.53 -3.06
CA GLY A 478 54.73 -16.19 -4.05
C GLY A 478 53.30 -16.24 -3.49
N PHE A 479 52.32 -15.84 -4.31
CA PHE A 479 50.94 -15.60 -3.86
C PHE A 479 50.24 -16.84 -3.29
N TRP A 480 50.29 -17.97 -3.99
CA TRP A 480 49.54 -19.17 -3.60
C TRP A 480 50.08 -19.79 -2.32
N LEU A 481 51.41 -19.84 -2.16
CA LEU A 481 52.03 -20.39 -0.96
C LEU A 481 51.82 -19.45 0.24
N TYR A 482 51.91 -18.14 0.04
CA TYR A 482 51.55 -17.15 1.05
C TYR A 482 50.10 -17.30 1.53
N LEU A 483 49.15 -17.51 0.60
CA LEU A 483 47.74 -17.72 0.92
C LEU A 483 47.53 -18.99 1.77
N THR A 484 48.21 -20.10 1.42
CA THR A 484 48.15 -21.32 2.23
C THR A 484 48.79 -21.14 3.60
N GLN A 485 49.91 -20.41 3.69
CA GLN A 485 50.58 -20.15 4.98
C GLN A 485 49.70 -19.34 5.94
N ILE A 486 49.04 -18.27 5.49
CA ILE A 486 48.15 -17.48 6.36
C ILE A 486 46.89 -18.26 6.75
N ALA A 487 46.36 -19.08 5.83
CA ALA A 487 45.20 -19.93 6.10
C ALA A 487 45.54 -21.05 7.10
N SER A 488 46.73 -21.63 7.03
CA SER A 488 47.21 -22.64 7.97
C SER A 488 47.67 -22.05 9.31
N CYS A 489 48.20 -20.82 9.33
CA CYS A 489 48.67 -20.18 10.55
C CYS A 489 47.53 -19.81 11.52
N SER A 490 46.44 -19.25 11.01
CA SER A 490 45.21 -19.08 11.79
C SER A 490 44.00 -19.15 10.84
N PRO A 491 43.38 -20.33 10.73
CA PRO A 491 42.18 -20.54 9.92
C PRO A 491 41.03 -19.62 10.34
N TRP A 492 40.91 -19.33 11.64
CA TRP A 492 39.95 -18.36 12.19
C TRP A 492 40.14 -16.96 11.59
N MET A 493 41.37 -16.42 11.64
CA MET A 493 41.64 -15.08 11.12
C MET A 493 41.50 -15.02 9.59
N PHE A 494 41.81 -16.10 8.89
CA PHE A 494 41.57 -16.24 7.45
C PHE A 494 40.10 -16.19 7.09
N TRP A 495 39.26 -16.91 7.83
CA TRP A 495 37.81 -16.86 7.67
C TRP A 495 37.23 -15.47 7.95
N MET A 496 37.65 -14.82 9.04
CA MET A 496 37.21 -13.45 9.39
C MET A 496 37.58 -12.43 8.31
N PHE A 497 38.76 -12.57 7.70
CA PHE A 497 39.18 -11.74 6.58
C PHE A 497 38.32 -11.95 5.33
N LEU A 498 38.07 -13.20 4.93
CA LEU A 498 37.19 -13.50 3.79
C LEU A 498 35.76 -12.96 3.98
N ASN A 499 35.21 -13.14 5.19
CA ASN A 499 33.90 -12.61 5.54
C ASN A 499 33.88 -11.07 5.47
N SER A 500 34.95 -10.43 5.95
CA SER A 500 35.13 -8.97 5.84
C SER A 500 35.19 -8.50 4.39
N VAL A 501 35.93 -9.18 3.51
CA VAL A 501 36.00 -8.84 2.08
C VAL A 501 34.64 -8.97 1.41
N PHE A 502 33.88 -10.01 1.71
CA PHE A 502 32.52 -10.19 1.18
C PHE A 502 31.58 -9.06 1.61
N HIS A 503 31.54 -8.73 2.90
CA HIS A 503 30.72 -7.64 3.41
C HIS A 503 31.21 -6.27 2.92
N PHE A 504 32.52 -6.07 2.75
CA PHE A 504 33.08 -4.88 2.15
C PHE A 504 32.52 -4.66 0.75
N MET A 505 32.58 -5.68 -0.10
CA MET A 505 32.05 -5.61 -1.47
C MET A 505 30.56 -5.24 -1.48
N TRP A 506 29.76 -5.91 -0.64
CA TRP A 506 28.32 -5.64 -0.55
C TRP A 506 28.01 -4.20 -0.08
N VAL A 507 28.63 -3.77 1.03
CA VAL A 507 28.39 -2.43 1.59
C VAL A 507 28.95 -1.34 0.67
N ALA A 508 30.10 -1.56 0.02
CA ALA A 508 30.70 -0.66 -0.96
C ALA A 508 29.78 -0.46 -2.18
N VAL A 509 29.18 -1.52 -2.71
CA VAL A 509 28.24 -1.41 -3.83
C VAL A 509 26.98 -0.65 -3.41
N LEU A 510 26.44 -0.92 -2.22
CA LEU A 510 25.26 -0.21 -1.71
C LEU A 510 25.52 1.29 -1.54
N ILE A 511 26.62 1.66 -0.87
CA ILE A 511 26.96 3.08 -0.67
C ILE A 511 27.26 3.77 -1.99
N MET A 512 27.95 3.11 -2.93
CA MET A 512 28.20 3.64 -4.27
C MET A 512 26.90 3.89 -5.03
N CYS A 513 25.98 2.92 -5.03
CA CYS A 513 24.68 3.06 -5.68
C CYS A 513 23.87 4.23 -5.09
N GLN A 514 23.82 4.34 -3.77
CA GLN A 514 23.10 5.40 -3.08
C GLN A 514 23.74 6.78 -3.31
N LEU A 515 25.07 6.88 -3.20
CA LEU A 515 25.80 8.12 -3.50
C LEU A 515 25.63 8.55 -4.94
N TYR A 516 25.64 7.63 -5.90
CA TYR A 516 25.37 7.95 -7.31
C TYR A 516 23.96 8.52 -7.49
N GLN A 517 22.95 7.91 -6.88
CA GLN A 517 21.57 8.39 -6.97
C GLN A 517 21.40 9.77 -6.32
N ILE A 518 21.99 9.98 -5.14
CA ILE A 518 21.91 11.24 -4.40
C ILE A 518 22.69 12.34 -5.15
N ALA A 519 23.96 12.09 -5.46
CA ALA A 519 24.85 13.10 -6.03
C ALA A 519 24.56 13.33 -7.51
N ALA A 520 24.59 12.29 -8.34
CA ALA A 520 24.52 12.46 -9.80
C ALA A 520 23.10 12.66 -10.31
N LEU A 521 22.10 12.06 -9.66
CA LEU A 521 20.71 12.08 -10.16
C LEU A 521 19.75 12.93 -9.31
N GLY A 522 20.04 13.17 -8.04
CA GLY A 522 19.14 13.88 -7.13
C GLY A 522 17.85 13.11 -6.78
N ILE A 523 17.82 11.79 -7.00
CA ILE A 523 16.63 10.92 -6.85
C ILE A 523 16.82 9.83 -5.79
N THR A 524 15.72 9.23 -5.36
CA THR A 524 15.73 8.04 -4.51
C THR A 524 15.73 6.74 -5.35
N THR A 525 16.09 5.62 -4.73
CA THR A 525 16.07 4.28 -5.33
C THR A 525 14.65 3.95 -5.80
N ASN A 526 13.65 4.25 -4.98
CA ASN A 526 12.25 4.01 -5.34
C ASN A 526 11.84 4.79 -6.59
N GLU A 527 12.24 6.05 -6.72
CA GLU A 527 11.94 6.87 -7.89
C GLU A 527 12.60 6.32 -9.15
N ARG A 528 13.88 5.91 -9.04
CA ARG A 528 14.60 5.27 -10.14
C ARG A 528 13.89 3.99 -10.61
N MET A 529 13.54 3.11 -9.68
CA MET A 529 12.88 1.83 -9.98
C MET A 529 11.47 2.02 -10.55
N ASN A 530 10.76 3.08 -10.14
CA ASN A 530 9.40 3.37 -10.57
C ASN A 530 9.31 4.52 -11.58
N ALA A 531 10.40 4.87 -12.26
CA ALA A 531 10.46 6.05 -13.13
C ALA A 531 9.34 6.09 -14.17
N ARG A 532 8.94 4.93 -14.72
CA ARG A 532 7.83 4.79 -15.68
C ARG A 532 6.46 5.19 -15.13
N ARG A 533 6.26 5.21 -13.80
CA ARG A 533 5.00 5.54 -13.13
C ARG A 533 4.85 7.03 -12.83
N TYR A 534 5.96 7.77 -12.79
CA TYR A 534 5.93 9.21 -12.55
C TYR A 534 5.77 9.95 -13.89
N LYS A 535 4.61 10.59 -14.11
CA LYS A 535 4.35 11.37 -15.35
C LYS A 535 5.40 12.46 -15.58
N ASN A 536 5.92 13.09 -14.51
CA ASN A 536 6.99 14.09 -14.57
C ASN A 536 8.35 13.52 -15.01
N LEU A 537 8.49 12.20 -15.09
CA LEU A 537 9.65 11.47 -15.61
C LEU A 537 9.37 10.85 -17.00
N LYS A 538 8.14 10.99 -17.54
CA LYS A 538 7.75 10.60 -18.90
C LYS A 538 8.02 11.74 -19.87
N GLY A 539 9.30 11.97 -20.13
CA GLY A 539 9.77 12.85 -21.18
C GLY A 539 11.29 12.87 -21.14
N SER A 540 11.92 12.90 -22.31
CA SER A 540 13.35 13.21 -22.46
C SER A 540 13.75 14.58 -21.85
N ILE A 541 12.80 15.28 -21.25
CA ILE A 541 12.95 16.57 -20.58
C ILE A 541 13.39 16.31 -19.13
N SER A 542 14.72 16.26 -19.02
CA SER A 542 15.48 16.90 -17.93
C SER A 542 15.52 16.19 -16.57
N TRP A 543 16.21 15.03 -16.51
CA TRP A 543 17.03 14.69 -15.33
C TRP A 543 17.90 15.87 -14.87
N ARG A 544 18.21 16.83 -15.76
CA ARG A 544 18.95 18.07 -15.48
C ARG A 544 18.20 19.08 -14.60
N SER A 545 16.87 19.02 -14.47
CA SER A 545 16.08 19.97 -13.66
C SER A 545 16.12 19.67 -12.15
N LEU A 546 16.52 18.45 -11.76
CA LEU A 546 16.68 18.03 -10.36
C LEU A 546 18.16 18.02 -9.94
N VAL A 547 19.07 18.32 -10.87
CA VAL A 547 20.51 18.29 -10.66
C VAL A 547 20.98 19.73 -10.53
N HIS A 548 21.14 20.19 -9.29
CA HIS A 548 21.83 21.45 -9.02
C HIS A 548 23.36 21.31 -9.21
N GLY A 549 23.81 20.15 -9.71
CA GLY A 549 25.21 19.69 -9.79
C GLY A 549 25.53 18.68 -8.68
N CYS A 550 26.46 17.74 -8.93
CA CYS A 550 26.80 16.67 -7.97
C CYS A 550 27.15 17.19 -6.58
N ILE A 551 27.95 18.25 -6.52
CA ILE A 551 28.39 18.88 -5.27
C ILE A 551 27.20 19.52 -4.55
N ARG A 552 26.33 20.23 -5.28
CA ARG A 552 25.19 20.91 -4.69
C ARG A 552 24.16 19.92 -4.15
N ASN A 553 23.90 18.84 -4.87
CA ASN A 553 23.04 17.75 -4.41
C ASN A 553 23.55 17.12 -3.11
N LEU A 554 24.87 16.92 -2.98
CA LEU A 554 25.49 16.43 -1.74
C LEU A 554 25.37 17.44 -0.60
N ILE A 555 25.62 18.72 -0.87
CA ILE A 555 25.45 19.82 0.11
C ILE A 555 24.00 19.85 0.63
N ASP A 556 23.02 19.83 -0.27
CA ASP A 556 21.60 19.90 0.07
C ASP A 556 21.15 18.63 0.82
N PHE A 557 21.62 17.44 0.39
CA PHE A 557 21.26 16.17 1.01
C PHE A 557 21.84 15.99 2.43
N PHE A 558 23.13 16.33 2.62
CA PHE A 558 23.79 16.24 3.93
C PHE A 558 23.55 17.48 4.80
N GLU A 559 22.84 18.48 4.28
CA GLU A 559 22.59 19.77 4.93
C GLU A 559 23.88 20.47 5.38
N ILE A 560 24.93 20.40 4.54
CA ILE A 560 26.26 20.95 4.86
C ILE A 560 26.17 22.48 4.90
N ARG A 561 26.58 23.08 6.02
CA ARG A 561 26.64 24.54 6.22
C ARG A 561 28.09 24.97 6.43
N CYS A 562 28.51 26.02 5.73
CA CYS A 562 29.83 26.62 5.91
C CYS A 562 29.70 28.15 5.95
N CYS A 563 29.83 28.73 7.15
CA CYS A 563 29.97 30.17 7.41
C CYS A 563 29.11 31.12 6.55
N GLY A 564 27.88 30.72 6.20
CA GLY A 564 26.97 31.51 5.37
C GLY A 564 27.23 31.48 3.85
N LEU A 565 28.39 31.00 3.39
CA LEU A 565 28.78 30.83 1.98
C LEU A 565 28.09 29.63 1.32
N ILE A 566 27.83 28.58 2.11
CA ILE A 566 27.09 27.38 1.68
C ILE A 566 25.81 27.30 2.49
N ARG A 567 24.67 27.50 1.81
CA ARG A 567 23.32 27.35 2.37
C ARG A 567 22.59 26.21 1.67
N PRO A 568 22.30 25.09 2.35
CA PRO A 568 21.53 24.01 1.76
C PRO A 568 20.09 24.44 1.53
N VAL A 569 19.49 24.00 0.43
CA VAL A 569 18.04 24.17 0.19
C VAL A 569 17.30 23.10 0.98
N THR A 570 16.75 23.47 2.13
CA THR A 570 15.91 22.57 2.93
C THR A 570 14.48 22.61 2.41
N VAL A 571 14.02 21.49 1.86
CA VAL A 571 12.64 21.32 1.36
C VAL A 571 11.88 20.40 2.32
N ASP A 572 10.72 20.84 2.78
CA ASP A 572 9.80 20.00 3.54
C ASP A 572 9.02 19.08 2.59
N TRP A 573 9.55 17.88 2.36
CA TRP A 573 8.92 16.88 1.49
C TRP A 573 7.60 16.31 2.02
N THR A 574 7.17 16.67 3.24
CA THR A 574 5.88 16.20 3.79
C THR A 574 4.68 17.03 3.31
N THR A 575 4.92 18.24 2.81
CA THR A 575 3.88 19.22 2.44
C THR A 575 3.95 19.66 0.98
N GLN A 576 4.91 19.16 0.22
CA GLN A 576 5.14 19.52 -1.18
C GLN A 576 4.23 18.73 -2.11
N TYR A 577 3.50 19.38 -3.03
CA TYR A 577 2.59 18.74 -3.97
C TYR A 577 2.87 19.18 -5.40
N THR A 578 2.59 18.33 -6.39
CA THR A 578 2.55 18.74 -7.79
C THR A 578 1.35 19.65 -8.02
N ILE A 579 1.57 20.86 -8.52
CA ILE A 579 0.51 21.74 -9.03
C ILE A 579 -0.02 21.08 -10.31
N GLU A 580 -1.31 20.78 -10.36
CA GLU A 580 -1.96 20.40 -11.62
C GLU A 580 -2.02 21.64 -12.51
N TYR A 581 -1.45 21.50 -13.71
CA TYR A 581 -1.39 22.54 -14.73
C TYR A 581 -2.80 22.81 -15.26
N ASP A 582 -3.32 24.02 -15.04
CA ASP A 582 -4.47 24.52 -15.79
C ASP A 582 -3.99 24.82 -17.22
N GLN A 583 -4.47 24.07 -18.21
CA GLN A 583 -4.04 24.14 -19.61
C GLN A 583 -4.27 25.51 -20.28
N THR A 584 -4.90 26.46 -19.57
CA THR A 584 -5.22 27.80 -20.07
C THR A 584 -4.09 28.81 -19.95
N SER A 585 -3.05 28.58 -19.12
CA SER A 585 -1.95 29.53 -18.94
C SER A 585 -0.58 28.92 -19.25
N GLY A 586 -0.14 29.10 -20.50
CA GLY A 586 1.20 28.74 -20.96
C GLY A 586 2.31 29.47 -20.21
N SER A 587 2.77 28.95 -19.06
CA SER A 587 4.12 29.25 -18.54
C SER A 587 4.61 28.14 -17.60
N GLY A 588 5.93 27.92 -17.59
CA GLY A 588 6.58 26.71 -17.08
C GLY A 588 6.50 26.48 -15.56
N TYR A 589 6.90 25.27 -15.17
CA TYR A 589 6.95 24.75 -13.80
C TYR A 589 7.43 25.78 -12.77
N GLN A 590 6.53 26.21 -11.87
CA GLN A 590 6.91 26.87 -10.63
C GLN A 590 6.77 25.88 -9.46
N LEU A 591 7.88 25.68 -8.78
CA LEU A 591 7.99 25.00 -7.49
C LEU A 591 7.59 26.02 -6.41
N VAL A 592 6.65 25.68 -5.54
CA VAL A 592 6.35 26.48 -4.33
C VAL A 592 7.13 25.91 -3.16
#